data_AF-A0A7W0ZDR2-F1
#
_entry.id   AF-A0A7W0ZDR2-F1
#
_cell.length_a   1.000
_cell.length_b   1.000
_cell.length_c   1.000
_cell.angle_alpha   90.00
_cell.angle_beta   90.00
_cell.angle_gamma   90.00
#
_symmetry.space_group_name_H-M   'P 1'
#
loop_
_entity.id
_entity.type
_entity.pdbx_description
1 polymer ?
#
loop_
_entity_poly.entity_id
_entity_poly.type
_entity_poly.pdbx_seq_one_letter_code
_entity_poly.pdbx_strand_id
1 'polypeptide(L)'
;MQTLSLGRSGLAPDTGALILRVVAGPIMAYHGWMKVQGGVSNFAGFLDSLSIPSPTVMAYLVTFLELVGGILILLGLITRFWSLLLAAQMVFTTILVKADVGLIVSDAPGAEIDLLFLATTLTLVFLGPGKFSLDYLLQLEKGPSRARSGAPTRREHQRRARTKQLEASWGGSVAMLGTGGPMSRRSVATLMAIGLVASLFVPGGAVASEDDAGGDRNELEADLNGRNELDPMTLKRGAGDLNGEGEAELNLRPRRRMICFDAEWENIGRPVAGHIHEGNRYVNGPVVVDLGAATREFEHEDGDGGAEGCARDVERALIRDIRMHPRHYYVNIHNAAFPDGAIRGQLLHDD
;
A
#
# COMPACT_ATOMS: atom_id res chain seq x y z
N MET A 1 -52.93 -2.74 -2.54
CA MET A 1 -51.53 -3.11 -2.28
C MET A 1 -50.70 -2.80 -3.52
N GLN A 2 -50.04 -1.64 -3.55
CA GLN A 2 -49.10 -1.28 -4.61
C GLN A 2 -47.74 -1.88 -4.24
N THR A 3 -47.24 -2.79 -5.05
CA THR A 3 -45.86 -3.27 -4.95
C THR A 3 -44.92 -2.18 -5.47
N LEU A 4 -44.25 -1.49 -4.55
CA LEU A 4 -43.13 -0.60 -4.88
C LEU A 4 -42.01 -1.44 -5.51
N SER A 5 -41.97 -1.47 -6.83
CA SER A 5 -40.81 -1.97 -7.58
C SER A 5 -39.67 -0.97 -7.40
N LEU A 6 -38.81 -1.21 -6.41
CA LEU A 6 -37.54 -0.52 -6.28
C LEU A 6 -36.63 -0.95 -7.43
N GLY A 7 -36.72 -0.24 -8.56
CA GLY A 7 -35.76 -0.30 -9.65
C GLY A 7 -34.39 0.23 -9.18
N ARG A 8 -33.61 -0.60 -8.50
CA ARG A 8 -32.28 -0.26 -7.95
C ARG A 8 -31.16 -1.24 -8.35
N SER A 9 -31.31 -1.99 -9.43
CA SER A 9 -30.39 -3.09 -9.77
C SER A 9 -29.14 -2.72 -10.59
N GLY A 10 -28.88 -1.43 -10.86
CA GLY A 10 -27.66 -0.99 -11.57
C GLY A 10 -26.57 -0.43 -10.66
N LEU A 11 -26.93 0.41 -9.67
CA LEU A 11 -25.94 1.14 -8.87
C LEU A 11 -25.11 0.25 -7.93
N ALA A 12 -25.74 -0.76 -7.31
CA ALA A 12 -25.07 -1.60 -6.31
C ALA A 12 -23.85 -2.37 -6.85
N PRO A 13 -23.94 -3.11 -7.98
CA PRO A 13 -22.77 -3.81 -8.55
C PRO A 13 -21.70 -2.82 -9.04
N ASP A 14 -22.09 -1.69 -9.62
CA ASP A 14 -21.15 -0.66 -10.08
C ASP A 14 -20.36 -0.02 -8.92
N THR A 15 -21.05 0.30 -7.83
CA THR A 15 -20.42 0.83 -6.62
C THR A 15 -19.55 -0.23 -5.95
N GLY A 16 -19.96 -1.50 -5.95
CA GLY A 16 -19.15 -2.61 -5.46
C GLY A 16 -17.82 -2.74 -6.22
N ALA A 17 -17.86 -2.71 -7.56
CA ALA A 17 -16.65 -2.73 -8.38
C ALA A 17 -15.73 -1.53 -8.09
N LEU A 18 -16.28 -0.33 -7.86
CA LEU A 18 -15.50 0.84 -7.49
C LEU A 18 -14.79 0.65 -6.14
N ILE A 19 -15.52 0.18 -5.12
CA ILE A 19 -14.95 -0.04 -3.78
C ILE A 19 -13.79 -1.03 -3.85
N LEU A 20 -13.99 -2.16 -4.53
CA LEU A 20 -12.95 -3.17 -4.70
C LEU A 20 -11.71 -2.61 -5.42
N ARG A 21 -11.89 -1.76 -6.44
CA ARG A 21 -10.77 -1.11 -7.16
C ARG A 21 -10.02 -0.10 -6.30
N VAL A 22 -10.74 0.74 -5.55
CA VAL A 22 -10.14 1.78 -4.70
C VAL A 22 -9.41 1.21 -3.50
N VAL A 23 -9.83 0.03 -3.01
CA VAL A 23 -9.09 -0.67 -1.95
C VAL A 23 -7.93 -1.46 -2.55
N ALA A 24 -8.20 -2.33 -3.52
CA ALA A 24 -7.17 -3.26 -3.97
C ALA A 24 -6.09 -2.62 -4.84
N GLY A 25 -6.46 -1.69 -5.73
CA GLY A 25 -5.54 -1.06 -6.65
C GLY A 25 -4.38 -0.34 -5.96
N PRO A 26 -4.62 0.60 -5.03
CA PRO A 26 -3.56 1.31 -4.32
C PRO A 26 -2.68 0.39 -3.46
N ILE A 27 -3.27 -0.61 -2.79
CA ILE A 27 -2.48 -1.53 -1.95
C ILE A 27 -1.53 -2.35 -2.82
N MET A 28 -2.02 -2.94 -3.91
CA MET A 28 -1.16 -3.66 -4.85
C MET A 28 -0.10 -2.75 -5.48
N ALA A 29 -0.47 -1.52 -5.84
CA ALA A 29 0.48 -0.55 -6.38
C ALA A 29 1.60 -0.23 -5.37
N TYR A 30 1.23 -0.07 -4.09
CA TYR A 30 2.18 0.18 -3.02
C TYR A 30 3.11 -1.02 -2.79
N HIS A 31 2.63 -2.26 -2.85
CA HIS A 31 3.48 -3.45 -2.77
C HIS A 31 4.54 -3.48 -3.89
N GLY A 32 4.15 -3.13 -5.12
CA GLY A 32 5.08 -3.01 -6.23
C GLY A 32 6.08 -1.86 -6.03
N TRP A 33 5.62 -0.71 -5.51
CA TRP A 33 6.47 0.43 -5.20
C TRP A 33 7.55 0.10 -4.15
N MET A 34 7.17 -0.62 -3.09
CA MET A 34 8.10 -1.07 -2.06
C MET A 34 9.22 -1.96 -2.64
N LYS A 35 8.91 -2.82 -3.62
CA LYS A 35 9.91 -3.64 -4.32
C LYS A 35 10.84 -2.81 -5.19
N VAL A 36 10.35 -1.73 -5.78
CA VAL A 36 11.20 -0.79 -6.52
C VAL A 36 12.14 -0.04 -5.57
N GLN A 37 11.64 0.47 -4.46
CA GLN A 37 12.46 1.18 -3.46
C GLN A 37 13.50 0.27 -2.81
N GLY A 38 13.12 -0.95 -2.44
CA GLY A 38 14.02 -1.94 -1.86
C GLY A 38 14.99 -2.58 -2.87
N GLY A 39 14.88 -2.22 -4.15
CA GLY A 39 15.67 -2.82 -5.23
C GLY A 39 15.09 -4.14 -5.72
N VAL A 40 14.67 -4.18 -6.99
CA VAL A 40 14.08 -5.40 -7.60
C VAL A 40 15.05 -6.57 -7.59
N SER A 41 16.36 -6.32 -7.64
CA SER A 41 17.40 -7.34 -7.53
C SER A 41 17.41 -8.03 -6.16
N ASN A 42 17.10 -7.31 -5.08
CA ASN A 42 17.03 -7.90 -3.73
C ASN A 42 15.81 -8.82 -3.64
N PHE A 43 14.68 -8.42 -4.23
CA PHE A 43 13.51 -9.29 -4.36
C PHE A 43 13.77 -10.50 -5.28
N ALA A 44 14.66 -10.38 -6.28
CA ALA A 44 15.12 -11.54 -7.03
C ALA A 44 15.95 -12.50 -6.18
N GLY A 45 16.87 -11.99 -5.35
CA GLY A 45 17.63 -12.81 -4.39
C GLY A 45 16.73 -13.58 -3.43
N PHE A 46 15.62 -12.97 -2.99
CA PHE A 46 14.59 -13.66 -2.22
C PHE A 46 13.97 -14.85 -2.97
N LEU A 47 13.52 -14.62 -4.21
CA LEU A 47 12.91 -15.69 -4.99
C LEU A 47 13.90 -16.83 -5.23
N ASP A 48 15.19 -16.51 -5.35
CA ASP A 48 16.27 -17.50 -5.48
C ASP A 48 16.45 -18.32 -4.20
N SER A 49 16.37 -17.70 -3.00
CA SER A 49 16.44 -18.43 -1.72
C SER A 49 15.28 -19.40 -1.53
N LEU A 50 14.12 -19.12 -2.13
CA LEU A 50 12.97 -20.02 -2.22
C LEU A 50 13.06 -21.04 -3.36
N SER A 51 14.18 -21.09 -4.09
CA SER A 51 14.39 -21.97 -5.24
C SER A 51 13.35 -21.79 -6.36
N ILE A 52 12.81 -20.58 -6.51
CA ILE A 52 11.85 -20.26 -7.58
C ILE A 52 12.58 -20.19 -8.92
N PRO A 53 12.07 -20.87 -9.97
CA PRO A 53 12.68 -20.80 -11.29
C PRO A 53 12.74 -19.38 -11.86
N SER A 54 13.90 -19.02 -12.43
CA SER A 54 14.13 -17.71 -13.07
C SER A 54 13.80 -16.52 -12.16
N PRO A 55 14.44 -16.42 -10.98
CA PRO A 55 14.05 -15.50 -9.92
C PRO A 55 14.13 -14.03 -10.34
N THR A 56 15.14 -13.65 -11.12
CA THR A 56 15.26 -12.29 -11.67
C THR A 56 14.09 -11.92 -12.57
N VAL A 57 13.71 -12.80 -13.50
CA VAL A 57 12.59 -12.54 -14.42
C VAL A 57 11.29 -12.42 -13.63
N MET A 58 11.05 -13.34 -12.68
CA MET A 58 9.87 -13.30 -11.83
C MET A 58 9.81 -12.04 -10.97
N ALA A 59 10.93 -11.58 -10.42
CA ALA A 59 10.98 -10.36 -9.62
C ALA A 59 10.51 -9.13 -10.39
N TYR A 60 11.00 -8.94 -11.62
CA TYR A 60 10.57 -7.85 -12.49
C TYR A 60 9.10 -7.99 -12.91
N LEU A 61 8.65 -9.21 -13.26
CA LEU A 61 7.27 -9.46 -13.66
C LEU A 61 6.28 -9.17 -12.53
N VAL A 62 6.53 -9.69 -11.33
CA VAL A 62 5.68 -9.46 -10.15
C VAL A 62 5.68 -7.98 -9.78
N THR A 63 6.85 -7.34 -9.71
CA THR A 63 6.95 -5.91 -9.38
C THR A 63 6.17 -5.05 -10.37
N PHE A 64 6.32 -5.31 -11.68
CA PHE A 64 5.58 -4.61 -12.71
C PHE A 64 4.07 -4.85 -12.59
N LEU A 65 3.67 -6.10 -12.38
CA LEU A 65 2.27 -6.48 -12.30
C LEU A 65 1.58 -5.84 -11.10
N GLU A 66 2.20 -5.83 -9.93
CA GLU A 66 1.67 -5.20 -8.72
C GLU A 66 1.58 -3.68 -8.88
N LEU A 67 2.67 -3.05 -9.32
CA LEU A 67 2.74 -1.59 -9.45
C LEU A 67 1.79 -1.08 -10.53
N VAL A 68 1.99 -1.52 -11.77
CA VAL A 68 1.25 -1.03 -12.94
C VAL A 68 -0.16 -1.61 -12.95
N GLY A 69 -0.32 -2.89 -12.65
CA GLY A 69 -1.63 -3.52 -12.58
C GLY A 69 -2.49 -2.93 -11.46
N GLY A 70 -1.91 -2.65 -10.28
CA GLY A 70 -2.61 -1.98 -9.19
C GLY A 70 -3.13 -0.59 -9.58
N ILE A 71 -2.30 0.23 -10.22
CA ILE A 71 -2.70 1.56 -10.72
C ILE A 71 -3.81 1.43 -11.78
N LEU A 72 -3.69 0.51 -12.72
CA LEU A 72 -4.66 0.34 -13.79
C LEU A 72 -5.99 -0.21 -13.27
N ILE A 73 -5.98 -1.09 -12.26
CA ILE A 73 -7.18 -1.49 -11.54
C ILE A 73 -7.82 -0.32 -10.82
N LEU A 74 -7.05 0.52 -10.10
CA LEU A 74 -7.60 1.70 -9.44
C LEU A 74 -8.38 2.58 -10.43
N LEU A 75 -7.75 2.90 -11.56
CA LEU A 75 -8.35 3.70 -12.63
C LEU A 75 -9.52 2.98 -13.33
N GLY A 76 -9.58 1.65 -13.20
CA GLY A 76 -10.51 0.80 -13.91
C GLY A 76 -10.25 0.80 -15.41
N LEU A 77 -8.98 0.61 -15.81
CA LEU A 77 -8.53 0.52 -17.19
C LEU A 77 -8.03 -0.90 -17.49
N ILE A 78 -8.60 -1.55 -18.49
CA ILE A 78 -8.39 -2.94 -18.89
C ILE A 78 -8.52 -3.86 -17.65
N THR A 79 -9.53 -3.58 -16.82
CA THR A 79 -9.64 -4.06 -15.43
C THR A 79 -9.64 -5.57 -15.32
N ARG A 80 -10.37 -6.28 -16.20
CA ARG A 80 -10.47 -7.74 -16.13
C ARG A 80 -9.12 -8.42 -16.38
N PHE A 81 -8.35 -7.90 -17.32
CA PHE A 81 -7.04 -8.45 -17.66
C PHE A 81 -6.07 -8.31 -16.49
N TRP A 82 -5.93 -7.10 -15.93
CA TRP A 82 -5.06 -6.87 -14.78
C TRP A 82 -5.52 -7.62 -13.53
N SER A 83 -6.84 -7.70 -13.31
CA SER A 83 -7.41 -8.46 -12.20
C SER A 83 -7.13 -9.95 -12.35
N LEU A 84 -7.18 -10.51 -13.57
CA LEU A 84 -6.86 -11.91 -13.83
C LEU A 84 -5.38 -12.20 -13.58
N LEU A 85 -4.49 -11.33 -14.03
CA LEU A 85 -3.05 -11.49 -13.81
C LEU A 85 -2.71 -11.42 -12.32
N LEU A 86 -3.25 -10.44 -11.58
CA LEU A 86 -3.04 -10.35 -10.13
C LEU A 86 -3.67 -11.52 -9.38
N ALA A 87 -4.84 -12.03 -9.81
CA ALA A 87 -5.41 -13.25 -9.24
C ALA A 87 -4.47 -14.45 -9.43
N ALA A 88 -3.90 -14.61 -10.63
CA ALA A 88 -2.91 -15.66 -10.89
C ALA A 88 -1.66 -15.48 -10.03
N GLN A 89 -1.21 -14.24 -9.82
CA GLN A 89 -0.11 -13.94 -8.90
C GLN A 89 -0.44 -14.35 -7.46
N MET A 90 -1.63 -14.02 -6.95
CA MET A 90 -2.01 -14.39 -5.57
C MET A 90 -2.00 -15.92 -5.37
N VAL A 91 -2.43 -16.68 -6.38
CA VAL A 91 -2.35 -18.16 -6.33
C VAL A 91 -0.88 -18.61 -6.30
N PHE A 92 -0.04 -18.03 -7.17
CA PHE A 92 1.38 -18.32 -7.23
C PHE A 92 2.08 -18.04 -5.88
N THR A 93 1.87 -16.87 -5.29
CA THR A 93 2.49 -16.49 -4.01
C THR A 93 1.97 -17.34 -2.86
N THR A 94 0.66 -17.62 -2.84
CA THR A 94 0.07 -18.47 -1.79
C THR A 94 0.69 -19.87 -1.80
N ILE A 95 0.83 -20.49 -2.99
CA ILE A 95 1.31 -21.87 -3.10
C ILE A 95 2.82 -21.98 -2.94
N LEU A 96 3.58 -21.08 -3.56
CA LEU A 96 5.04 -21.24 -3.65
C LEU A 96 5.83 -20.45 -2.62
N VAL A 97 5.24 -19.42 -2.03
CA VAL A 97 5.91 -18.55 -1.05
C VAL A 97 5.33 -18.74 0.35
N LYS A 98 4.00 -18.87 0.46
CA LYS A 98 3.31 -18.86 1.76
C LYS A 98 2.76 -20.21 2.22
N ALA A 99 2.99 -21.30 1.48
CA ALA A 99 2.49 -22.62 1.88
C ALA A 99 3.04 -23.07 3.24
N ASP A 100 4.31 -22.77 3.52
CA ASP A 100 4.97 -23.14 4.78
C ASP A 100 4.78 -22.11 5.91
N VAL A 101 4.28 -20.92 5.59
CA VAL A 101 3.99 -19.84 6.57
C VAL A 101 2.69 -20.12 7.33
N GLY A 102 1.70 -20.72 6.66
CA GLY A 102 0.40 -21.04 7.24
C GLY A 102 -0.68 -19.99 6.95
N LEU A 103 -1.94 -20.36 7.24
CA LEU A 103 -3.12 -19.58 6.84
C LEU A 103 -3.35 -18.33 7.70
N ILE A 104 -3.06 -18.41 9.00
CA ILE A 104 -3.16 -17.30 9.96
C ILE A 104 -1.95 -17.44 10.86
N VAL A 105 -1.17 -16.37 11.00
CA VAL A 105 0.02 -16.33 11.85
C VAL A 105 -0.12 -15.16 12.82
N SER A 106 0.33 -15.34 14.07
CA SER A 106 0.22 -14.32 15.11
C SER A 106 1.11 -13.10 14.86
N ASP A 107 2.25 -13.33 14.22
CA ASP A 107 3.37 -12.38 14.20
C ASP A 107 3.66 -11.83 12.80
N ALA A 108 2.92 -12.26 11.77
CA ALA A 108 3.07 -11.80 10.38
C ALA A 108 1.78 -12.02 9.57
N PRO A 109 1.56 -11.30 8.45
CA PRO A 109 0.46 -11.58 7.54
C PRO A 109 0.66 -12.95 6.89
N GLY A 110 -0.20 -13.92 7.23
CA GLY A 110 -0.18 -15.24 6.63
C GLY A 110 -0.76 -15.23 5.22
N ALA A 111 -1.23 -16.40 4.77
CA ALA A 111 -1.90 -16.53 3.48
C ALA A 111 -3.30 -15.85 3.47
N GLU A 112 -3.86 -15.43 4.61
CA GLU A 112 -5.18 -14.81 4.66
C GLU A 112 -5.27 -13.53 3.80
N ILE A 113 -4.20 -12.74 3.73
CA ILE A 113 -4.17 -11.51 2.94
C ILE A 113 -4.17 -11.83 1.44
N ASP A 114 -3.37 -12.80 1.01
CA ASP A 114 -3.32 -13.24 -0.40
C ASP A 114 -4.68 -13.78 -0.83
N LEU A 115 -5.38 -14.52 0.04
CA LEU A 115 -6.73 -15.02 -0.22
C LEU A 115 -7.77 -13.91 -0.31
N LEU A 116 -7.68 -12.86 0.52
CA LEU A 116 -8.55 -11.70 0.42
C LEU A 116 -8.33 -10.93 -0.89
N PHE A 117 -7.08 -10.76 -1.31
CA PHE A 117 -6.76 -10.16 -2.61
C PHE A 117 -7.16 -11.05 -3.79
N LEU A 118 -7.00 -12.37 -3.68
CA LEU A 118 -7.47 -13.33 -4.67
C LEU A 118 -8.98 -13.25 -4.83
N ALA A 119 -9.74 -13.26 -3.73
CA ALA A 119 -11.19 -13.12 -3.77
C ALA A 119 -11.62 -11.78 -4.38
N THR A 120 -10.92 -10.69 -4.03
CA THR A 120 -11.19 -9.34 -4.56
C THR A 120 -10.95 -9.24 -6.06
N THR A 121 -9.78 -9.71 -6.52
CA THR A 121 -9.40 -9.67 -7.94
C THR A 121 -10.27 -10.60 -8.78
N LEU A 122 -10.58 -11.81 -8.31
CA LEU A 122 -11.54 -12.69 -8.99
C LEU A 122 -12.93 -12.06 -9.07
N THR A 123 -13.39 -11.39 -8.02
CA THR A 123 -14.66 -10.66 -8.06
C THR A 123 -14.64 -9.60 -9.15
N LEU A 124 -13.55 -8.85 -9.31
CA LEU A 124 -13.39 -7.86 -10.38
C LEU A 124 -13.31 -8.50 -11.79
N VAL A 125 -12.74 -9.71 -11.93
CA VAL A 125 -12.76 -10.45 -13.20
C VAL A 125 -14.20 -10.73 -13.65
N PHE A 126 -15.06 -11.16 -12.73
CA PHE A 126 -16.45 -11.53 -13.05
C PHE A 126 -17.39 -10.31 -13.12
N LEU A 127 -17.26 -9.38 -12.18
CA LEU A 127 -18.08 -8.18 -12.10
C LEU A 127 -17.72 -7.18 -13.20
N GLY A 128 -16.45 -7.14 -13.58
CA GLY A 128 -15.89 -6.16 -14.49
C GLY A 128 -15.61 -4.80 -13.83
N PRO A 129 -15.32 -3.78 -14.63
CA PRO A 129 -14.81 -2.48 -14.16
C PRO A 129 -15.88 -1.61 -13.48
N GLY A 130 -17.16 -1.86 -13.76
CA GLY A 130 -18.28 -1.00 -13.34
C GLY A 130 -18.29 0.36 -14.04
N LYS A 131 -19.38 1.11 -13.92
CA LYS A 131 -19.54 2.40 -14.64
C LYS A 131 -18.57 3.52 -14.22
N PHE A 132 -17.98 3.43 -13.03
CA PHE A 132 -17.06 4.44 -12.47
C PHE A 132 -15.61 4.15 -12.85
N SER A 133 -15.38 3.77 -14.11
CA SER A 133 -14.09 3.27 -14.60
C SER A 133 -13.73 3.95 -15.92
N LEU A 134 -12.43 3.98 -16.24
CA LEU A 134 -11.99 4.40 -17.57
C LEU A 134 -12.46 3.44 -18.66
N ASP A 135 -12.58 2.15 -18.38
CA ASP A 135 -13.13 1.16 -19.31
C ASP A 135 -14.55 1.50 -19.77
N TYR A 136 -15.39 1.95 -18.84
CA TYR A 136 -16.74 2.38 -19.15
C TYR A 136 -16.75 3.70 -19.94
N LEU A 137 -15.92 4.67 -19.52
CA LEU A 137 -15.81 5.97 -20.19
C LEU A 137 -15.32 5.84 -21.64
N LEU A 138 -14.33 4.96 -21.85
CA LEU A 138 -13.69 4.70 -23.14
C LEU A 138 -14.42 3.62 -23.96
N GLN A 139 -15.47 3.01 -23.41
CA GLN A 139 -16.24 1.92 -24.04
C GLN A 139 -15.39 0.69 -24.43
N LEU A 140 -14.33 0.42 -23.66
CA LEU A 140 -13.42 -0.72 -23.87
C LEU A 140 -14.08 -2.06 -23.55
N GLU A 141 -14.94 -2.08 -22.52
CA GLU A 141 -15.77 -3.24 -22.20
C GLU A 141 -17.25 -2.92 -22.41
N LYS A 142 -17.83 -3.47 -23.47
CA LYS A 142 -19.28 -3.59 -23.59
C LYS A 142 -19.72 -4.66 -22.61
N GLY A 143 -20.27 -4.26 -21.46
CA GLY A 143 -20.94 -5.18 -20.53
C GLY A 143 -21.91 -6.09 -21.28
N PRO A 144 -22.20 -7.31 -20.76
CA PRO A 144 -23.02 -8.30 -21.46
C PRO A 144 -24.24 -7.57 -22.01
N SER A 145 -24.31 -7.51 -23.34
CA SER A 145 -25.38 -6.86 -24.06
C SER A 145 -26.64 -7.35 -23.39
N ARG A 146 -27.37 -6.47 -22.71
CA ARG A 146 -28.72 -6.78 -22.21
C ARG A 146 -29.39 -7.41 -23.41
N ALA A 147 -29.54 -8.74 -23.38
CA ALA A 147 -30.14 -9.49 -24.45
C ALA A 147 -31.40 -8.69 -24.77
N ARG A 148 -31.46 -8.14 -26.00
CA ARG A 148 -32.54 -7.27 -26.46
C ARG A 148 -33.79 -7.76 -25.78
N SER A 149 -34.30 -6.98 -24.84
CA SER A 149 -35.53 -7.29 -24.12
C SER A 149 -36.47 -7.82 -25.18
N GLY A 150 -36.84 -9.10 -25.07
CA GLY A 150 -37.58 -9.80 -26.11
C GLY A 150 -38.69 -8.89 -26.61
N ALA A 151 -38.83 -8.79 -27.93
CA ALA A 151 -39.85 -7.96 -28.54
C ALA A 151 -41.17 -8.11 -27.75
N PRO A 152 -41.84 -7.00 -27.39
CA PRO A 152 -42.96 -7.01 -26.46
C PRO A 152 -43.94 -8.08 -26.90
N THR A 153 -44.20 -9.06 -26.02
CA THR A 153 -45.08 -10.17 -26.38
C THR A 153 -46.45 -9.61 -26.78
N ARG A 154 -47.15 -10.29 -27.70
CA ARG A 154 -48.47 -9.86 -28.21
C ARG A 154 -49.47 -9.49 -27.10
N ARG A 155 -49.33 -10.10 -25.92
CA ARG A 155 -50.12 -9.81 -24.70
C ARG A 155 -49.85 -8.41 -24.12
N GLU A 156 -48.62 -7.92 -24.21
CA GLU A 156 -48.21 -6.61 -23.71
C GLU A 156 -48.67 -5.49 -24.65
N HIS A 157 -48.63 -5.73 -25.97
CA HIS A 157 -49.27 -4.86 -26.96
C HIS A 157 -50.78 -4.76 -26.77
N GLN A 158 -51.47 -5.88 -26.49
CA GLN A 158 -52.90 -5.89 -26.21
C GLN A 158 -53.25 -5.18 -24.90
N ARG A 159 -52.42 -5.30 -23.85
CA ARG A 159 -52.59 -4.56 -22.59
C ARG A 159 -52.42 -3.05 -22.78
N ARG A 160 -51.41 -2.62 -23.56
CA ARG A 160 -51.18 -1.20 -23.90
C ARG A 160 -52.28 -0.62 -24.78
N ALA A 161 -52.83 -1.39 -25.71
CA ALA A 161 -53.97 -0.98 -26.52
C ALA A 161 -55.23 -0.81 -25.65
N ARG A 162 -55.48 -1.75 -24.73
CA ARG A 162 -56.64 -1.71 -23.84
C ARG A 162 -56.58 -0.58 -22.81
N THR A 163 -55.38 -0.25 -22.31
CA THR A 163 -55.17 0.91 -21.41
C THR A 163 -55.36 2.23 -22.15
N LYS A 164 -54.83 2.39 -23.37
CA LYS A 164 -55.10 3.57 -24.20
C LYS A 164 -56.58 3.73 -24.55
N GLN A 165 -57.29 2.62 -24.76
CA GLN A 165 -58.73 2.65 -25.06
C GLN A 165 -59.56 3.03 -23.82
N LEU A 166 -59.11 2.66 -22.61
CA LEU A 166 -59.70 3.09 -21.34
C LEU A 166 -59.36 4.55 -21.01
N GLU A 167 -58.15 5.02 -21.28
CA GLU A 167 -57.79 6.44 -21.12
C GLU A 167 -58.58 7.33 -22.10
N ALA A 168 -58.78 6.87 -23.34
CA ALA A 168 -59.63 7.56 -24.32
C ALA A 168 -61.12 7.59 -23.93
N SER A 169 -61.61 6.62 -23.16
CA SER A 169 -63.00 6.61 -22.68
C SER A 169 -63.22 7.44 -21.42
N TRP A 170 -62.14 7.90 -20.75
CA TRP A 170 -62.20 8.73 -19.54
C TRP A 170 -61.65 10.16 -19.75
N GLY A 171 -60.98 10.45 -20.87
CA GLY A 171 -60.35 11.74 -21.17
C GLY A 171 -61.27 12.87 -21.68
N GLY A 172 -62.59 12.77 -21.48
CA GLY A 172 -63.56 13.75 -21.95
C GLY A 172 -63.68 15.02 -21.09
N SER A 173 -62.99 15.11 -19.95
CA SER A 173 -63.08 16.29 -19.08
C SER A 173 -61.82 16.41 -18.23
N VAL A 174 -60.89 17.24 -18.68
CA VAL A 174 -59.98 18.13 -17.90
C VAL A 174 -58.86 18.51 -18.88
N ALA A 175 -59.11 19.51 -19.69
CA ALA A 175 -58.10 20.25 -20.42
C ALA A 175 -58.28 21.71 -20.04
N MET A 176 -57.48 22.21 -19.10
CA MET A 176 -57.21 23.64 -18.91
C MET A 176 -56.03 23.80 -17.94
N LEU A 177 -55.01 24.55 -18.41
CA LEU A 177 -53.97 25.29 -17.68
C LEU A 177 -52.76 24.52 -17.13
N GLY A 178 -51.59 24.81 -17.73
CA GLY A 178 -50.28 24.55 -17.12
C GLY A 178 -49.14 24.29 -18.11
N THR A 179 -48.69 25.31 -18.82
CA THR A 179 -47.47 25.26 -19.65
C THR A 179 -46.21 25.17 -18.80
N GLY A 180 -45.46 24.08 -18.91
CA GLY A 180 -44.12 23.92 -18.35
C GLY A 180 -43.39 22.78 -19.04
N GLY A 181 -42.61 23.09 -20.09
CA GLY A 181 -41.88 22.10 -20.88
C GLY A 181 -40.72 21.48 -20.08
N PRO A 182 -40.47 20.16 -20.17
CA PRO A 182 -39.33 19.55 -19.49
C PRO A 182 -38.02 19.87 -20.21
N MET A 183 -37.07 20.42 -19.45
CA MET A 183 -35.68 20.69 -19.82
C MET A 183 -34.98 19.44 -20.41
N SER A 184 -34.15 19.68 -21.42
CA SER A 184 -33.40 18.66 -22.14
C SER A 184 -32.36 17.94 -21.25
N ARG A 185 -32.26 16.61 -21.43
CA ARG A 185 -31.31 15.68 -20.77
C ARG A 185 -29.81 15.96 -21.01
N ARG A 186 -29.45 17.14 -21.55
CA ARG A 186 -28.06 17.55 -21.81
C ARG A 186 -27.44 18.37 -20.66
N SER A 187 -28.20 18.72 -19.62
CA SER A 187 -27.72 19.61 -18.54
C SER A 187 -27.43 18.91 -17.19
N VAL A 188 -27.42 17.56 -17.13
CA VAL A 188 -27.10 16.80 -15.89
C VAL A 188 -25.67 16.21 -15.93
N ALA A 189 -24.95 16.38 -17.04
CA ALA A 189 -23.60 15.81 -17.22
C ALA A 189 -22.44 16.75 -16.86
N THR A 190 -22.70 17.93 -16.27
CA THR A 190 -21.66 18.96 -16.02
C THR A 190 -21.43 19.26 -14.52
N LEU A 191 -21.97 18.48 -13.59
CA LEU A 191 -21.81 18.73 -12.13
C LEU A 191 -21.39 17.51 -11.31
N MET A 192 -20.45 16.70 -11.83
CA MET A 192 -19.61 15.79 -11.01
C MET A 192 -18.19 15.78 -11.58
N ALA A 193 -17.63 16.98 -11.78
CA ALA A 193 -16.26 17.18 -12.26
C ALA A 193 -15.53 18.24 -11.42
N ILE A 194 -15.72 18.24 -10.09
CA ILE A 194 -14.81 18.87 -9.12
C ILE A 194 -14.90 18.02 -7.85
N GLY A 195 -14.06 16.99 -7.76
CA GLY A 195 -13.76 16.25 -6.54
C GLY A 195 -12.26 16.27 -6.38
N LEU A 196 -11.78 17.38 -5.78
CA LEU A 196 -10.39 17.72 -5.59
C LEU A 196 -9.53 16.54 -5.13
N VAL A 197 -8.44 16.32 -5.86
CA VAL A 197 -7.19 15.87 -5.27
C VAL A 197 -6.75 16.96 -4.28
N ALA A 198 -7.04 16.75 -3.00
CA ALA A 198 -6.28 17.31 -1.90
C ALA A 198 -5.53 16.11 -1.31
N SER A 199 -4.33 15.75 -1.76
CA SER A 199 -3.08 16.40 -1.34
C SER A 199 -3.19 17.03 0.05
N LEU A 200 -3.03 16.21 1.09
CA LEU A 200 -2.24 16.60 2.25
C LEU A 200 -0.77 16.29 1.93
N PHE A 201 -0.27 17.02 0.93
CA PHE A 201 1.13 17.42 0.89
C PHE A 201 1.11 18.83 1.47
N VAL A 202 1.69 19.03 2.65
CA VAL A 202 1.90 20.36 3.22
C VAL A 202 3.29 20.81 2.77
N PRO A 203 3.44 21.78 1.85
CA PRO A 203 4.71 22.47 1.67
C PRO A 203 4.82 23.60 2.71
N GLY A 204 6.00 23.68 3.33
CA GLY A 204 6.29 24.59 4.42
C GLY A 204 6.14 26.08 4.10
N GLY A 205 5.66 26.82 5.11
CA GLY A 205 5.91 28.23 5.28
C GLY A 205 6.82 28.44 6.50
N ALA A 206 7.94 29.14 6.30
CA ALA A 206 8.73 29.75 7.37
C ALA A 206 7.94 30.96 7.96
N VAL A 207 8.16 31.53 9.14
CA VAL A 207 9.31 31.63 10.04
C VAL A 207 8.73 31.91 11.45
N ALA A 208 9.30 31.34 12.50
CA ALA A 208 9.46 32.02 13.79
C ALA A 208 10.66 31.39 14.49
N SER A 209 11.66 32.22 14.73
CA SER A 209 12.83 31.97 15.56
C SER A 209 12.48 32.25 17.01
N GLU A 210 12.82 31.32 17.91
CA GLU A 210 13.09 31.50 19.35
C GLU A 210 13.69 30.14 19.79
N ASP A 211 15.01 30.07 19.92
CA ASP A 211 15.77 30.05 21.19
C ASP A 211 15.94 28.59 21.69
N ASP A 212 17.09 27.94 21.56
CA ASP A 212 18.19 27.99 22.54
C ASP A 212 17.74 28.05 24.01
N ALA A 213 17.01 27.01 24.44
CA ALA A 213 17.05 26.49 25.81
C ALA A 213 16.46 25.08 25.89
N GLY A 214 17.21 24.12 26.44
CA GLY A 214 16.70 22.85 26.97
C GLY A 214 17.47 21.62 26.49
N GLY A 215 18.36 21.11 27.35
CA GLY A 215 18.99 19.78 27.23
C GLY A 215 17.98 18.63 27.31
N ASP A 216 18.48 17.41 27.11
CA ASP A 216 17.83 16.08 27.22
C ASP A 216 16.86 15.60 26.14
N ARG A 217 16.54 16.36 25.07
CA ARG A 217 15.64 15.83 24.02
C ARG A 217 16.25 15.64 22.64
N ASN A 218 17.58 15.71 22.52
CA ASN A 218 18.25 15.42 21.25
C ASN A 218 19.12 14.16 21.32
N GLU A 219 19.17 13.51 22.47
CA GLU A 219 19.84 12.24 22.67
C GLU A 219 18.78 11.14 22.63
N LEU A 220 19.04 10.11 21.84
CA LEU A 220 18.21 8.94 21.70
C LEU A 220 19.09 7.70 21.84
N GLU A 221 18.54 6.63 22.39
CA GLU A 221 19.23 5.36 22.56
C GLU A 221 18.48 4.23 21.85
N ALA A 222 19.18 3.13 21.57
CA ALA A 222 18.58 1.90 21.08
C ALA A 222 19.37 0.67 21.55
N ASP A 223 18.73 -0.18 22.35
CA ASP A 223 19.20 -1.53 22.66
C ASP A 223 19.06 -2.44 21.44
N LEU A 224 20.18 -2.82 20.84
CA LEU A 224 20.24 -3.69 19.67
C LEU A 224 20.31 -5.15 20.09
N ASN A 225 19.47 -6.00 19.50
CA ASN A 225 19.52 -7.43 19.74
C ASN A 225 19.11 -8.20 18.48
N GLY A 226 19.87 -9.24 18.11
CA GLY A 226 19.58 -9.98 16.88
C GLY A 226 18.31 -10.83 16.96
N ARG A 227 17.77 -11.08 18.16
CA ARG A 227 16.42 -11.67 18.33
C ARG A 227 15.29 -10.71 17.96
N ASN A 228 15.58 -9.41 17.92
CA ASN A 228 14.62 -8.40 17.50
C ASN A 228 14.57 -8.25 15.98
N GLU A 229 15.57 -8.78 15.26
CA GLU A 229 15.57 -8.80 13.81
C GLU A 229 14.38 -9.56 13.25
N LEU A 230 13.84 -8.99 12.18
CA LEU A 230 12.73 -9.57 11.46
C LEU A 230 13.19 -9.97 10.09
N ASP A 231 12.94 -11.23 9.76
CA ASP A 231 13.14 -11.72 8.41
C ASP A 231 12.34 -10.82 7.44
N PRO A 232 12.97 -10.26 6.41
CA PRO A 232 12.36 -9.26 5.53
C PRO A 232 11.13 -9.78 4.78
N MET A 233 10.92 -11.10 4.73
CA MET A 233 9.85 -11.71 3.94
C MET A 233 8.79 -12.39 4.80
N THR A 234 9.20 -13.12 5.82
CA THR A 234 8.31 -13.83 6.75
C THR A 234 7.91 -12.97 7.94
N LEU A 235 8.61 -11.85 8.18
CA LEU A 235 8.49 -11.00 9.37
C LEU A 235 8.65 -11.79 10.68
N LYS A 236 9.27 -12.97 10.61
CA LYS A 236 9.54 -13.79 11.78
C LYS A 236 10.70 -13.17 12.56
N ARG A 237 10.51 -13.06 13.87
CA ARG A 237 11.55 -12.62 14.80
C ARG A 237 12.70 -13.61 14.92
N GLY A 238 13.88 -13.09 15.20
CA GLY A 238 15.11 -13.86 15.37
C GLY A 238 15.74 -14.26 14.05
N ALA A 239 15.67 -13.37 13.06
CA ALA A 239 16.34 -13.54 11.77
C ALA A 239 17.79 -13.05 11.76
N GLY A 240 18.20 -12.31 12.80
CA GLY A 240 19.54 -11.79 13.00
C GLY A 240 20.42 -12.73 13.80
N ASP A 241 21.51 -12.17 14.32
CA ASP A 241 22.48 -12.90 15.11
C ASP A 241 21.93 -13.19 16.52
N LEU A 242 21.59 -14.45 16.82
CA LEU A 242 20.76 -14.79 17.99
C LEU A 242 21.43 -14.55 19.35
N ASN A 243 22.76 -14.44 19.35
CA ASN A 243 23.60 -14.05 20.48
C ASN A 243 24.27 -12.68 20.29
N GLY A 244 23.98 -12.00 19.18
CA GLY A 244 24.47 -10.66 18.91
C GLY A 244 23.68 -9.60 19.67
N GLU A 245 24.41 -8.70 20.32
CA GLU A 245 23.86 -7.60 21.12
C GLU A 245 24.65 -6.31 20.83
N GLY A 246 24.08 -5.17 21.18
CA GLY A 246 24.75 -3.88 21.02
C GLY A 246 23.89 -2.74 21.53
N GLU A 247 24.45 -1.55 21.49
CA GLU A 247 23.83 -0.32 21.93
C GLU A 247 24.17 0.78 20.92
N ALA A 248 23.21 1.68 20.66
CA ALA A 248 23.44 2.82 19.79
C ALA A 248 22.87 4.10 20.40
N GLU A 249 23.74 5.05 20.67
CA GLU A 249 23.40 6.39 21.10
C GLU A 249 23.42 7.35 19.89
N LEU A 250 22.37 8.16 19.75
CA LEU A 250 22.22 9.13 18.68
C LEU A 250 22.10 10.55 19.23
N ASN A 251 22.96 11.44 18.77
CA ASN A 251 22.89 12.88 19.03
C ASN A 251 22.36 13.64 17.81
N LEU A 252 21.10 14.09 17.90
CA LEU A 252 20.38 14.79 16.84
C LEU A 252 20.80 16.27 16.75
N ARG A 253 21.32 16.68 15.59
CA ARG A 253 21.78 18.07 15.34
C ARG A 253 21.00 18.72 14.19
N PRO A 254 19.71 19.07 14.38
CA PRO A 254 18.84 19.56 13.31
C PRO A 254 19.34 20.86 12.66
N ARG A 255 20.00 21.75 13.41
CA ARG A 255 20.58 22.98 12.84
C ARG A 255 21.73 22.69 11.87
N ARG A 256 22.53 21.67 12.17
CA ARG A 256 23.66 21.22 11.35
C ARG A 256 23.27 20.21 10.28
N ARG A 257 22.01 19.76 10.24
CA ARG A 257 21.52 18.71 9.32
C ARG A 257 22.32 17.41 9.46
N MET A 258 22.57 17.01 10.70
CA MET A 258 23.40 15.86 11.03
C MET A 258 22.76 15.05 12.15
N ILE A 259 23.00 13.75 12.14
CA ILE A 259 22.78 12.83 13.25
C ILE A 259 24.14 12.21 13.55
N CYS A 260 24.68 12.46 14.73
CA CYS A 260 25.89 11.79 15.17
C CYS A 260 25.50 10.56 15.97
N PHE A 261 26.33 9.52 15.89
CA PHE A 261 26.08 8.27 16.57
C PHE A 261 27.36 7.78 17.24
N ASP A 262 27.16 7.09 18.35
CA ASP A 262 28.09 6.18 18.98
C ASP A 262 27.37 4.84 19.05
N ALA A 263 28.03 3.76 18.63
CA ALA A 263 27.41 2.45 18.60
C ALA A 263 28.44 1.40 18.97
N GLU A 264 28.08 0.52 19.90
CA GLU A 264 28.88 -0.61 20.35
C GLU A 264 28.12 -1.91 20.05
N TRP A 265 28.86 -2.98 19.81
CA TRP A 265 28.30 -4.30 19.55
C TRP A 265 29.20 -5.40 20.12
N GLU A 266 28.56 -6.50 20.45
CA GLU A 266 29.20 -7.71 20.93
C GLU A 266 28.65 -8.93 20.20
N ASN A 267 29.49 -9.95 20.03
CA ASN A 267 29.12 -11.26 19.51
C ASN A 267 28.46 -11.22 18.12
N ILE A 268 28.85 -10.25 17.27
CA ILE A 268 28.46 -10.21 15.87
C ILE A 268 29.68 -10.29 14.96
N GLY A 269 29.49 -10.81 13.76
CA GLY A 269 30.50 -10.67 12.70
C GLY A 269 30.69 -9.19 12.32
N ARG A 270 31.88 -8.86 11.77
CA ARG A 270 32.28 -7.49 11.39
C ARG A 270 31.16 -6.73 10.65
N PRO A 271 30.68 -5.59 11.19
CA PRO A 271 29.69 -4.76 10.53
C PRO A 271 30.15 -4.25 9.16
N VAL A 272 29.20 -4.15 8.23
CA VAL A 272 29.41 -3.60 6.88
C VAL A 272 28.54 -2.37 6.60
N ALA A 273 27.47 -2.20 7.36
CA ALA A 273 26.57 -1.05 7.26
C ALA A 273 25.76 -0.87 8.54
N GLY A 274 25.34 0.37 8.81
CA GLY A 274 24.38 0.72 9.85
C GLY A 274 23.37 1.75 9.33
N HIS A 275 22.11 1.60 9.70
CA HIS A 275 21.03 2.44 9.18
C HIS A 275 20.02 2.80 10.27
N ILE A 276 19.34 3.93 10.08
CA ILE A 276 18.05 4.22 10.73
C ILE A 276 16.94 3.95 9.72
N HIS A 277 15.96 3.16 10.13
CA HIS A 277 14.78 2.83 9.36
C HIS A 277 13.52 3.48 9.94
N GLU A 278 12.54 3.79 9.09
CA GLU A 278 11.20 4.21 9.51
C GLU A 278 10.28 2.98 9.66
N GLY A 279 10.13 2.50 10.88
CA GLY A 279 9.26 1.38 11.22
C GLY A 279 8.96 1.31 12.70
N ASN A 280 7.69 1.02 13.01
CA ASN A 280 7.27 0.68 14.36
C ASN A 280 7.93 -0.62 14.83
N ARG A 281 7.83 -0.88 16.13
CA ARG A 281 8.33 -2.11 16.73
C ARG A 281 7.79 -3.33 15.99
N TYR A 282 8.69 -4.19 15.55
CA TYR A 282 8.40 -5.39 14.75
C TYR A 282 7.74 -5.11 13.41
N VAL A 283 8.10 -3.99 12.78
CA VAL A 283 7.79 -3.70 11.39
C VAL A 283 9.10 -3.35 10.69
N ASN A 284 9.32 -3.92 9.52
CA ASN A 284 10.45 -3.54 8.66
C ASN A 284 10.10 -2.29 7.87
N GLY A 285 11.02 -1.34 7.89
CA GLY A 285 10.86 0.00 7.33
C GLY A 285 11.86 0.29 6.21
N PRO A 286 11.58 1.29 5.35
CA PRO A 286 12.62 1.81 4.46
C PRO A 286 13.76 2.45 5.27
N VAL A 287 14.97 2.42 4.71
CA VAL A 287 16.11 3.19 5.24
C VAL A 287 15.82 4.67 5.04
N VAL A 288 15.92 5.45 6.11
CA VAL A 288 15.74 6.91 6.09
C VAL A 288 17.02 7.67 6.42
N VAL A 289 17.98 7.05 7.10
CA VAL A 289 19.31 7.60 7.35
C VAL A 289 20.36 6.51 7.19
N ASP A 290 21.35 6.78 6.35
CA ASP A 290 22.58 5.97 6.26
C ASP A 290 23.57 6.48 7.31
N LEU A 291 23.90 5.63 8.28
CA LEU A 291 24.89 5.95 9.31
C LEU A 291 26.33 5.77 8.78
N GLY A 292 26.49 5.19 7.59
CA GLY A 292 27.76 5.01 6.89
C GLY A 292 28.68 4.00 7.55
N ALA A 293 29.84 3.78 6.93
CA ALA A 293 31.00 3.18 7.61
C ALA A 293 31.59 4.23 8.56
N ALA A 294 31.83 3.86 9.81
CA ALA A 294 32.19 4.77 10.89
C ALA A 294 33.37 5.69 10.52
N THR A 295 33.37 6.93 11.03
CA THR A 295 34.56 7.79 10.92
C THR A 295 35.68 7.36 11.85
N ARG A 296 35.37 6.53 12.86
CA ARG A 296 36.30 5.79 13.71
C ARG A 296 35.67 4.44 14.08
N GLU A 297 36.22 3.35 13.55
CA GLU A 297 35.93 1.99 14.03
C GLU A 297 36.97 1.64 15.10
N PHE A 298 36.53 1.09 16.22
CA PHE A 298 37.39 0.49 17.23
C PHE A 298 36.98 -0.97 17.38
N GLU A 299 37.87 -1.89 17.01
CA GLU A 299 37.63 -3.33 17.12
C GLU A 299 38.19 -3.84 18.45
N HIS A 300 37.43 -4.67 19.15
CA HIS A 300 37.90 -5.55 20.22
C HIS A 300 38.15 -6.96 19.64
N GLU A 301 38.95 -7.77 20.32
CA GLU A 301 39.16 -9.16 19.87
C GLU A 301 37.81 -9.91 19.86
N ASP A 302 37.61 -10.84 18.93
CA ASP A 302 36.40 -11.69 18.78
C ASP A 302 35.15 -11.11 18.08
N GLY A 303 35.25 -9.94 17.42
CA GLY A 303 34.17 -9.35 16.61
C GLY A 303 33.35 -8.28 17.35
N ASP A 304 33.65 -8.11 18.63
CA ASP A 304 33.20 -7.00 19.45
C ASP A 304 33.85 -5.69 18.98
N GLY A 305 33.20 -4.57 19.21
CA GLY A 305 33.75 -3.27 18.84
C GLY A 305 32.69 -2.19 18.79
N GLY A 306 33.10 -1.03 18.28
CA GLY A 306 32.20 0.09 18.12
C GLY A 306 32.60 1.03 17.01
N ALA A 307 31.69 1.95 16.73
CA ALA A 307 31.74 2.90 15.65
C ALA A 307 31.20 4.25 16.09
N GLU A 308 32.02 5.28 15.88
CA GLU A 308 31.58 6.67 16.03
C GLU A 308 31.56 7.39 14.68
N GLY A 309 30.49 8.16 14.46
CA GLY A 309 30.33 8.93 13.25
C GLY A 309 29.21 9.95 13.25
N CYS A 310 29.05 10.61 12.11
CA CYS A 310 27.88 11.44 11.87
C CYS A 310 27.37 11.30 10.44
N ALA A 311 26.10 10.91 10.32
CA ALA A 311 25.34 11.05 9.08
C ALA A 311 25.15 12.53 8.77
N ARG A 312 25.54 12.94 7.55
CA ARG A 312 25.45 14.31 7.06
C ARG A 312 24.31 14.47 6.07
N ASP A 313 23.95 15.73 5.81
CA ASP A 313 22.92 16.13 4.84
C ASP A 313 21.50 15.62 5.12
N VAL A 314 21.23 15.14 6.33
CA VAL A 314 19.90 14.67 6.77
C VAL A 314 18.89 15.82 6.77
N GLU A 315 17.67 15.56 6.30
CA GLU A 315 16.63 16.57 6.22
C GLU A 315 16.20 17.06 7.61
N ARG A 316 16.04 18.38 7.79
CA ARG A 316 15.67 18.95 9.08
C ARG A 316 14.30 18.48 9.58
N ALA A 317 13.37 18.24 8.65
CA ALA A 317 12.05 17.73 8.96
C ALA A 317 12.14 16.30 9.53
N LEU A 318 12.92 15.44 8.89
CA LEU A 318 13.17 14.07 9.34
C LEU A 318 13.82 14.03 10.73
N ILE A 319 14.88 14.81 10.98
CA ILE A 319 15.53 14.87 12.31
C ILE A 319 14.53 15.27 13.40
N ARG A 320 13.65 16.24 13.10
CA ARG A 320 12.60 16.65 14.03
C ARG A 320 11.56 15.56 14.25
N ASP A 321 11.20 14.82 13.21
CA ASP A 321 10.22 13.74 13.33
C ASP A 321 10.77 12.56 14.15
N ILE A 322 11.99 12.11 13.88
CA ILE A 322 12.71 11.12 14.69
C ILE A 322 12.75 11.55 16.16
N ARG A 323 13.05 12.82 16.41
CA ARG A 323 13.06 13.39 17.76
C ARG A 323 11.70 13.37 18.45
N MET A 324 10.61 13.59 17.71
CA MET A 324 9.27 13.65 18.30
C MET A 324 8.61 12.28 18.43
N HIS A 325 8.99 11.34 17.56
CA HIS A 325 8.40 10.01 17.43
C HIS A 325 9.48 8.91 17.37
N PRO A 326 10.40 8.82 18.34
CA PRO A 326 11.55 7.91 18.26
C PRO A 326 11.12 6.44 18.10
N ARG A 327 10.00 6.05 18.71
CA ARG A 327 9.43 4.69 18.63
C ARG A 327 8.89 4.31 17.24
N HIS A 328 8.88 5.23 16.28
CA HIS A 328 8.59 4.94 14.86
C HIS A 328 9.87 4.66 14.04
N TYR A 329 11.04 4.72 14.68
CA TYR A 329 12.34 4.55 14.01
C TYR A 329 13.24 3.57 14.77
N TYR A 330 13.97 2.74 14.06
CA TYR A 330 14.87 1.76 14.65
C TYR A 330 16.25 1.83 14.01
N VAL A 331 17.28 1.53 14.80
CA VAL A 331 18.65 1.34 14.32
C VAL A 331 18.84 -0.13 13.98
N ASN A 332 19.56 -0.39 12.90
CA ASN A 332 19.88 -1.72 12.42
C ASN A 332 21.34 -1.76 11.97
N ILE A 333 22.09 -2.79 12.38
CA ILE A 333 23.48 -3.03 11.98
C ILE A 333 23.52 -4.31 11.16
N HIS A 334 24.21 -4.28 10.03
CA HIS A 334 24.33 -5.38 9.07
C HIS A 334 25.76 -5.89 9.03
N ASN A 335 25.93 -7.18 8.78
CA ASN A 335 27.25 -7.77 8.49
C ASN A 335 27.15 -8.75 7.31
N ALA A 336 28.27 -9.37 6.95
CA ALA A 336 28.32 -10.29 5.81
C ALA A 336 27.45 -11.55 5.98
N ALA A 337 27.24 -12.02 7.22
CA ALA A 337 26.42 -13.19 7.52
C ALA A 337 24.93 -12.86 7.58
N PHE A 338 24.60 -11.64 8.02
CA PHE A 338 23.24 -11.13 8.18
C PHE A 338 23.06 -9.84 7.37
N PRO A 339 22.92 -9.95 6.03
CA PRO A 339 22.80 -8.79 5.16
C PRO A 339 21.51 -7.99 5.39
N ASP A 340 20.44 -8.64 5.87
CA ASP A 340 19.15 -8.00 6.16
C ASP A 340 19.07 -7.39 7.57
N GLY A 341 20.10 -7.60 8.39
CA GLY A 341 20.24 -7.08 9.75
C GLY A 341 20.78 -8.14 10.70
N ALA A 342 21.94 -7.87 11.31
CA ALA A 342 22.52 -8.69 12.36
C ALA A 342 21.84 -8.39 13.71
N ILE A 343 21.69 -7.11 14.05
CA ILE A 343 21.09 -6.63 15.30
C ILE A 343 20.29 -5.34 15.09
N ARG A 344 19.13 -5.22 15.75
CA ARG A 344 18.28 -4.01 15.73
C ARG A 344 17.70 -3.66 17.08
N GLY A 345 17.41 -2.36 17.23
CA GLY A 345 16.78 -1.76 18.40
C GLY A 345 15.92 -0.56 18.04
N GLN A 346 14.79 -0.42 18.73
CA GLN A 346 13.90 0.74 18.53
C GLN A 346 14.49 1.95 19.23
N LEU A 347 14.43 3.13 18.60
CA LEU A 347 14.86 4.36 19.23
C LEU A 347 13.94 4.77 20.38
N LEU A 348 14.56 5.19 21.49
CA LEU A 348 13.95 5.70 22.70
C LEU A 348 14.59 7.04 23.07
N HIS A 349 13.96 7.81 23.95
CA HIS A 349 14.66 8.93 24.59
C HIS A 349 15.54 8.33 25.69
N ASP A 350 16.76 8.84 25.78
CA ASP A 350 17.64 8.60 26.92
C ASP A 350 16.93 9.16 28.19
N ASP A 351 16.75 8.31 29.22
CA ASP A 351 15.87 8.55 30.38
C ASP A 351 16.58 9.21 31.59
#